data_AF-A0A0G1LEN0-F1
#
_entry.id   AF-A0A0G1LEN0-F1
#
_cell.length_a   1.000
_cell.length_b   1.000
_cell.length_c   1.000
_cell.angle_alpha   90.00
_cell.angle_beta   90.00
_cell.angle_gamma   90.00
#
_symmetry.space_group_name_H-M   'P 1'
#
loop_
_entity.id
_entity.type
_entity.pdbx_description
1 polymer ?
#
loop_
_entity_poly.entity_id
_entity_poly.type
_entity_poly.pdbx_seq_one_letter_code
_entity_poly.pdbx_strand_id
1 'polypeptide(L)'
;MSIANVITGSRLIWFVVFIWAVETDRLGWAALMFLAAWGLDAADGWMARRLGQVTEFGYVFDKAVDRTVLIVGLMVLLMNQVVPDYAFLILAKDVAALPSVTVQFKSMRVIPSMGKGGKLVVVGQGLAVFWVWANLPGGWWVVLGVAMLGVVVGGQYVWRVYSNSGRSTPEAVEN
;
A
#
# COMPACT_ATOMS: atom_id res chain seq x y z
N MET A 1 9.29 -20.69 9.18
CA MET A 1 9.17 -19.33 8.59
C MET A 1 7.79 -19.23 7.98
N SER A 2 7.00 -18.20 8.33
CA SER A 2 5.66 -18.08 7.76
C SER A 2 5.77 -17.76 6.26
N ILE A 3 4.84 -18.28 5.46
CA ILE A 3 4.73 -17.98 4.03
C ILE A 3 4.60 -16.47 3.80
N ALA A 4 3.95 -15.75 4.73
CA ALA A 4 3.88 -14.29 4.73
C ALA A 4 5.26 -13.62 4.72
N ASN A 5 6.21 -14.09 5.53
CA ASN A 5 7.57 -13.51 5.56
C ASN A 5 8.33 -13.76 4.25
N VAL A 6 8.11 -14.91 3.61
CA VAL A 6 8.73 -15.23 2.31
C VAL A 6 8.16 -14.31 1.22
N ILE A 7 6.86 -14.03 1.25
CA ILE A 7 6.19 -13.13 0.30
C ILE A 7 6.69 -11.69 0.49
N THR A 8 6.65 -11.15 1.72
CA THR A 8 7.15 -9.80 2.00
C THR A 8 8.63 -9.67 1.66
N GLY A 9 9.44 -10.70 1.93
CA GLY A 9 10.84 -10.76 1.53
C GLY A 9 11.03 -10.75 0.00
N SER A 10 10.22 -11.52 -0.73
CA SER A 10 10.26 -11.53 -2.19
C SER A 10 9.88 -10.17 -2.79
N ARG A 11 8.87 -9.48 -2.22
CA ARG A 11 8.44 -8.15 -2.62
C ARG A 11 9.58 -7.13 -2.48
N LEU A 12 10.35 -7.22 -1.39
CA LEU A 12 11.51 -6.37 -1.17
C LEU A 12 12.57 -6.59 -2.25
N ILE A 13 12.83 -7.84 -2.62
CA ILE A 13 13.80 -8.17 -3.67
C ILE A 13 13.35 -7.60 -5.02
N TRP A 14 12.09 -7.85 -5.42
CA TRP A 14 11.53 -7.28 -6.65
C TRP A 14 11.57 -5.76 -6.65
N PHE A 15 11.34 -5.15 -5.50
CA PHE A 15 11.41 -3.70 -5.34
C PHE A 15 12.82 -3.15 -5.51
N VAL A 16 13.84 -3.80 -4.93
CA VAL A 16 15.25 -3.41 -5.15
C VAL A 16 15.63 -3.53 -6.62
N VAL A 17 15.21 -4.61 -7.29
CA VAL A 17 15.44 -4.81 -8.73
C VAL A 17 14.72 -3.74 -9.56
N PHE A 18 13.50 -3.36 -9.17
CA PHE A 18 12.75 -2.27 -9.79
C PHE A 18 13.50 -0.94 -9.70
N ILE A 19 14.00 -0.55 -8.52
CA ILE A 19 14.76 0.69 -8.35
C ILE A 19 15.99 0.67 -9.25
N TRP A 20 16.77 -0.42 -9.22
CA TRP A 20 17.95 -0.58 -10.07
C TRP A 20 17.61 -0.47 -11.57
N ALA A 21 16.48 -1.02 -12.01
CA ALA A 21 16.05 -0.93 -13.40
C ALA A 21 15.64 0.49 -13.81
N VAL A 22 15.02 1.28 -12.91
CA VAL A 22 14.71 2.70 -13.16
C VAL A 22 16.00 3.52 -13.25
N GLU A 23 16.92 3.36 -12.28
CA GLU A 23 18.19 4.10 -12.23
C GLU A 23 19.14 3.78 -13.40
N THR A 24 18.97 2.61 -14.05
CA THR A 24 19.74 2.21 -15.24
C THR A 24 19.01 2.51 -16.56
N ASP A 25 17.94 3.30 -16.50
CA ASP A 25 17.10 3.71 -17.64
C ASP A 25 16.48 2.53 -18.42
N ARG A 26 16.32 1.38 -17.75
CA ARG A 26 15.69 0.16 -18.29
C ARG A 26 14.19 0.18 -18.03
N LEU A 27 13.52 1.25 -18.43
CA LEU A 27 12.12 1.53 -18.07
C LEU A 27 11.14 0.41 -18.48
N GLY A 28 11.36 -0.24 -19.63
CA GLY A 28 10.53 -1.38 -20.05
C GLY A 28 10.62 -2.59 -19.10
N TRP A 29 11.83 -2.88 -18.60
CA TRP A 29 12.03 -3.92 -17.58
C TRP A 29 11.45 -3.50 -16.25
N ALA A 30 11.66 -2.25 -15.84
CA ALA A 30 11.11 -1.71 -14.60
C ALA A 30 9.57 -1.81 -14.58
N ALA A 31 8.89 -1.52 -15.69
CA ALA A 31 7.44 -1.63 -15.81
C ALA A 31 6.95 -3.09 -15.67
N LEU A 32 7.65 -4.05 -16.28
CA LEU A 32 7.36 -5.47 -16.13
C LEU A 32 7.51 -5.92 -14.67
N MET A 33 8.60 -5.51 -14.01
CA MET A 33 8.87 -5.83 -12.60
C MET A 33 7.82 -5.22 -11.68
N PHE A 34 7.41 -3.97 -11.94
CA PHE A 34 6.36 -3.29 -11.20
C PHE A 34 5.03 -4.03 -11.32
N LEU A 35 4.61 -4.39 -12.53
CA LEU A 35 3.39 -5.15 -12.77
C LEU A 35 3.43 -6.54 -12.11
N ALA A 36 4.57 -7.23 -12.19
CA ALA A 36 4.76 -8.52 -11.55
C ALA A 36 4.64 -8.40 -10.02
N ALA A 37 5.34 -7.44 -9.40
CA ALA A 37 5.30 -7.21 -7.96
C ALA A 37 3.89 -6.80 -7.47
N TRP A 38 3.22 -5.93 -8.23
CA TRP A 38 1.85 -5.48 -7.93
C TRP A 38 0.82 -6.62 -8.10
N GLY A 39 0.96 -7.45 -9.14
CA GLY A 39 0.09 -8.59 -9.40
C GLY A 39 0.26 -9.74 -8.39
N LEU A 40 1.50 -10.03 -8.00
CA LEU A 40 1.83 -11.04 -6.98
C LEU A 40 1.16 -10.74 -5.64
N ASP A 41 1.12 -9.46 -5.24
CA ASP A 41 0.47 -9.05 -3.99
C ASP A 41 -1.03 -9.41 -3.92
N ALA A 42 -1.73 -9.24 -5.05
CA ALA A 42 -3.15 -9.57 -5.15
C ALA A 42 -3.41 -11.08 -5.08
N ALA A 43 -2.55 -11.89 -5.71
CA ALA A 43 -2.64 -13.34 -5.72
C ALA A 43 -2.27 -13.96 -4.36
N ASP A 44 -1.21 -13.46 -3.73
CA ASP A 44 -0.66 -14.05 -2.51
C ASP A 44 -1.47 -13.68 -1.27
N GLY A 45 -2.12 -12.50 -1.25
CA GLY A 45 -3.09 -12.14 -0.23
C GLY A 45 -4.34 -13.03 -0.21
N TRP A 46 -4.62 -13.79 -1.28
CA TRP A 46 -5.65 -14.83 -1.28
C TRP A 46 -5.14 -16.16 -0.69
N MET A 47 -3.90 -16.55 -1.05
CA MET A 47 -3.26 -17.77 -0.57
C MET A 47 -2.98 -17.73 0.94
N ALA A 48 -2.44 -16.61 1.45
CA ALA A 48 -2.11 -16.45 2.87
C ALA A 48 -3.35 -16.55 3.79
N ARG A 49 -4.52 -16.11 3.31
CA ARG A 49 -5.80 -16.22 4.05
C ARG A 49 -6.31 -17.65 4.15
N ARG A 50 -5.95 -18.53 3.22
CA ARG A 50 -6.33 -19.95 3.27
C ARG A 50 -5.45 -20.78 4.20
N LEU A 51 -4.24 -20.32 4.51
CA LEU A 51 -3.24 -21.12 5.23
C LEU A 51 -3.17 -20.82 6.73
N GLY A 52 -3.92 -19.83 7.24
CA GLY A 52 -4.11 -19.60 8.69
C GLY A 52 -2.85 -19.23 9.49
N GLN A 53 -1.70 -19.06 8.85
CA GLN A 53 -0.40 -18.82 9.50
C GLN A 53 0.02 -17.35 9.39
N VAL A 54 -0.72 -16.47 10.07
CA VAL A 54 -0.37 -15.04 10.16
C VAL A 54 0.12 -14.76 11.57
N THR A 55 1.40 -14.36 11.70
CA THR A 55 1.95 -13.89 12.97
C THR A 55 1.69 -12.38 13.11
N GLU A 56 1.45 -11.88 14.33
CA GLU A 56 1.18 -10.44 14.54
C GLU A 56 2.33 -9.54 14.06
N PHE A 57 3.57 -9.96 14.32
CA PHE A 57 4.76 -9.26 13.85
C PHE A 57 4.83 -9.21 12.32
N GLY A 58 4.60 -10.34 11.65
CA GLY A 58 4.62 -10.42 10.19
C GLY A 58 3.53 -9.55 9.56
N TYR A 59 2.34 -9.48 10.17
CA TYR A 59 1.24 -8.64 9.68
C TYR A 59 1.53 -7.14 9.78
N VAL A 60 2.13 -6.68 10.88
CA VAL A 60 2.51 -5.27 11.04
C VAL A 60 3.66 -4.92 10.09
N PHE A 61 4.66 -5.80 9.98
CA PHE A 61 5.80 -5.63 9.08
C PHE A 61 5.37 -5.57 7.61
N ASP A 62 4.46 -6.46 7.18
CA ASP A 62 3.94 -6.48 5.81
C ASP A 62 3.22 -5.18 5.43
N LYS A 63 2.39 -4.64 6.34
CA LYS A 63 1.73 -3.33 6.13
C LYS A 63 2.70 -2.16 6.07
N ALA A 64 3.80 -2.21 6.82
CA ALA A 64 4.82 -1.18 6.79
C ALA A 64 5.59 -1.22 5.46
N VAL A 65 6.04 -2.42 5.06
CA VAL A 65 6.74 -2.64 3.79
C VAL A 65 5.89 -2.21 2.61
N ASP A 66 4.60 -2.56 2.59
CA ASP A 66 3.69 -2.20 1.51
C ASP A 66 3.60 -0.67 1.29
N ARG A 67 3.46 0.10 2.37
CA ARG A 67 3.47 1.58 2.28
C ARG A 67 4.82 2.13 1.84
N THR A 68 5.91 1.58 2.36
CA THR A 68 7.26 2.04 2.01
C THR A 68 7.55 1.80 0.54
N VAL A 69 7.20 0.63 0.01
CA VAL A 69 7.38 0.27 -1.41
C VAL A 69 6.64 1.26 -2.32
N LEU A 70 5.39 1.60 -1.99
CA LEU A 70 4.62 2.55 -2.79
C LEU A 70 5.19 3.98 -2.74
N ILE A 71 5.54 4.48 -1.55
CA ILE A 71 6.11 5.83 -1.37
C ILE A 71 7.46 5.94 -2.06
N VAL A 72 8.39 5.03 -1.76
CA VAL A 72 9.75 5.06 -2.31
C VAL A 72 9.72 4.80 -3.81
N GLY A 73 8.90 3.86 -4.29
CA GLY A 73 8.76 3.57 -5.71
C GLY A 73 8.27 4.77 -6.51
N LEU A 74 7.25 5.49 -6.00
CA LEU A 74 6.76 6.70 -6.64
C LEU A 74 7.81 7.83 -6.63
N MET A 75 8.55 7.99 -5.53
CA MET A 75 9.61 9.00 -5.44
C MET A 75 10.72 8.74 -6.46
N VAL A 76 11.15 7.48 -6.61
CA VAL A 76 12.16 7.10 -7.63
C VAL A 76 11.66 7.45 -9.04
N LEU A 77 10.39 7.18 -9.36
CA LEU A 77 9.81 7.53 -10.66
C LEU A 77 9.73 9.06 -10.88
N LEU A 78 9.38 9.83 -9.85
CA LEU A 78 9.31 11.30 -9.91
C LEU A 78 10.71 11.93 -10.08
N MET A 79 11.69 11.44 -9.32
CA MET A 79 13.08 11.93 -9.37
C MET A 79 13.73 11.67 -10.74
N ASN A 80 13.42 10.52 -11.34
CA ASN A 80 13.87 10.16 -12.69
C ASN A 80 12.97 10.73 -13.81
N GLN A 81 11.97 11.58 -13.48
CA GLN A 81 11.05 12.21 -14.44
C GLN A 81 10.32 11.19 -15.35
N VAL A 82 10.16 9.96 -14.89
CA VAL A 82 9.45 8.88 -15.60
C VAL A 82 7.95 9.10 -15.57
N VAL A 83 7.46 9.72 -14.48
CA VAL A 83 6.07 10.13 -14.31
C VAL A 83 5.99 11.64 -14.10
N PRO A 84 4.89 12.30 -14.50
CA PRO A 84 4.66 13.71 -14.25
C PRO A 84 4.56 14.01 -12.75
N ASP A 85 4.95 15.23 -12.38
CA ASP A 85 4.99 15.67 -10.97
C ASP A 85 3.67 15.45 -10.24
N TYR A 86 2.53 15.67 -10.91
CA TYR A 86 1.21 15.50 -10.30
C TYR A 86 0.91 14.09 -9.78
N ALA A 87 1.68 13.07 -10.20
CA ALA A 87 1.56 11.72 -9.67
C ALA A 87 1.80 11.67 -8.14
N PHE A 88 2.48 12.67 -7.55
CA PHE A 88 2.64 12.78 -6.10
C PHE A 88 1.30 12.75 -5.32
N LEU A 89 0.20 13.23 -5.94
CA LEU A 89 -1.14 13.25 -5.35
C LEU A 89 -1.68 11.85 -5.03
N ILE A 90 -1.14 10.80 -5.67
CA ILE A 90 -1.45 9.41 -5.34
C ILE A 90 -1.17 9.12 -3.85
N LEU A 91 -0.20 9.79 -3.24
CA LEU A 91 0.15 9.64 -1.82
C LEU A 91 -0.82 10.34 -0.85
N ALA A 92 -1.85 11.03 -1.34
CA ALA A 92 -2.80 11.75 -0.49
C ALA A 92 -3.50 10.84 0.54
N LYS A 93 -3.81 9.58 0.17
CA LYS A 93 -4.32 8.56 1.11
C LYS A 93 -3.38 8.39 2.30
N ASP A 94 -2.09 8.23 2.01
CA ASP A 94 -1.08 7.85 2.99
C ASP A 94 -0.87 8.99 3.98
N VAL A 95 -0.87 10.24 3.51
CA VAL A 95 -0.90 11.45 4.36
C VAL A 95 -2.18 11.50 5.19
N ALA A 96 -3.35 11.32 4.58
CA ALA A 96 -4.64 11.32 5.27
C ALA A 96 -4.74 10.21 6.34
N ALA A 97 -4.03 9.09 6.13
CA ALA A 97 -3.98 7.99 7.07
C ALA A 97 -2.93 8.17 8.19
N LEU A 98 -2.02 9.13 8.15
CA LEU A 98 -0.99 9.31 9.20
C LEU A 98 -1.56 9.41 10.64
N PRO A 99 -2.66 10.12 10.92
CA PRO A 99 -3.19 10.24 12.29
C PRO A 99 -3.64 8.89 12.87
N SER A 100 -4.07 7.97 12.03
CA SER A 100 -4.45 6.62 12.48
C SER A 100 -3.26 5.77 12.90
N VAL A 101 -2.09 6.01 12.30
CA VAL A 101 -0.85 5.28 12.58
C VAL A 101 -0.29 5.69 13.93
N THR A 102 -0.32 6.98 14.25
CA THR A 102 0.17 7.50 15.54
C THR A 102 -0.67 6.97 16.71
N VAL A 103 -1.99 6.87 16.53
CA VAL A 103 -2.89 6.24 17.52
C VAL A 103 -2.58 4.74 17.66
N GLN A 104 -2.31 4.05 16.56
CA GLN A 104 -1.98 2.62 16.55
C GLN A 104 -0.68 2.33 17.31
N PHE A 105 0.39 3.10 17.08
CA PHE A 105 1.66 2.95 17.79
C PHE A 105 1.56 3.30 19.27
N LYS A 106 0.83 4.36 19.65
CA LYS A 106 0.65 4.73 21.05
C LYS A 106 -0.20 3.72 21.84
N SER A 107 -1.14 3.05 21.19
CA SER A 107 -2.10 2.19 21.86
C SER A 107 -1.71 0.70 21.87
N MET A 108 -0.68 0.27 21.12
CA MET A 108 -0.38 -1.15 20.84
C MET A 108 -1.61 -1.99 20.44
N ARG A 109 -2.66 -1.35 19.88
CA ARG A 109 -3.91 -2.03 19.53
C ARG A 109 -3.91 -2.40 18.05
N VAL A 110 -4.20 -3.66 17.78
CA VAL A 110 -4.47 -4.16 16.42
C VAL A 110 -5.86 -3.66 16.00
N ILE A 111 -5.89 -2.59 15.22
CA ILE A 111 -7.14 -2.01 14.73
C ILE A 111 -7.67 -2.87 13.57
N PRO A 112 -8.99 -3.13 13.49
CA PRO A 112 -9.58 -3.96 12.44
C PRO A 112 -9.18 -3.48 11.04
N SER A 113 -8.89 -4.46 10.17
CA SER A 113 -8.55 -4.27 8.76
C SER A 113 -9.49 -3.25 8.10
N MET A 114 -8.93 -2.33 7.31
CA MET A 114 -9.72 -1.57 6.34
C MET A 114 -10.57 -2.58 5.56
N GLY A 115 -11.87 -2.33 5.49
CA GLY A 115 -12.78 -3.20 4.74
C GLY A 115 -12.46 -3.18 3.24
N LYS A 116 -13.39 -3.68 2.42
CA LYS A 116 -13.22 -3.77 0.96
C LYS A 116 -12.78 -2.44 0.29
N GLY A 117 -13.17 -1.29 0.83
CA GLY A 117 -12.82 0.04 0.31
C GLY A 117 -11.34 0.41 0.35
N GLY A 118 -10.59 -0.01 1.38
CA GLY A 118 -9.14 0.27 1.45
C GLY A 118 -8.36 -0.46 0.36
N LYS A 119 -8.75 -1.70 0.06
CA LYS A 119 -8.13 -2.49 -1.01
C LYS A 119 -8.39 -1.88 -2.38
N LEU A 120 -9.60 -1.38 -2.63
CA LEU A 120 -9.93 -0.73 -3.90
C LEU A 120 -9.05 0.49 -4.18
N VAL A 121 -8.75 1.30 -3.16
CA VAL A 121 -7.85 2.44 -3.34
C VAL A 121 -6.43 1.98 -3.62
N VAL A 122 -5.90 0.98 -2.90
CA VAL A 122 -4.53 0.48 -3.14
C VAL A 122 -4.39 -0.08 -4.56
N VAL A 123 -5.38 -0.87 -5.01
CA VAL A 123 -5.43 -1.35 -6.40
C VAL A 123 -5.50 -0.17 -7.37
N GLY A 124 -6.35 0.82 -7.08
CA GLY A 124 -6.46 2.05 -7.87
C GLY A 124 -5.16 2.84 -7.95
N GLN A 125 -4.39 2.94 -6.86
CA GLN A 125 -3.09 3.62 -6.82
C GLN A 125 -2.08 2.94 -7.74
N GLY A 126 -1.96 1.61 -7.68
CA GLY A 126 -1.05 0.87 -8.56
C GLY A 126 -1.43 1.03 -10.04
N LEU A 127 -2.72 0.95 -10.35
CA LEU A 127 -3.22 1.19 -11.72
C LEU A 127 -2.97 2.63 -12.18
N ALA A 128 -3.15 3.63 -11.31
CA ALA A 128 -2.88 5.03 -11.63
C ALA A 128 -1.41 5.29 -11.92
N VAL A 129 -0.49 4.72 -11.12
CA VAL A 129 0.96 4.80 -11.39
C VAL A 129 1.27 4.22 -12.76
N PHE A 130 0.74 3.03 -13.07
CA PHE A 130 0.94 2.40 -14.37
C PHE A 130 0.34 3.24 -15.52
N TRP A 131 -0.86 3.80 -15.34
CA TRP A 131 -1.54 4.63 -16.35
C TRP A 131 -0.73 5.86 -16.74
N VAL A 132 -0.20 6.53 -15.72
CA VAL A 132 0.60 7.75 -15.87
C VAL A 132 1.98 7.44 -16.42
N TRP A 133 2.61 6.34 -15.99
CA TRP A 133 3.87 5.87 -16.57
C TRP A 133 3.72 5.51 -18.04
N ALA A 134 2.66 4.78 -18.42
CA ALA A 134 2.38 4.45 -19.81
C ALA A 134 2.00 5.66 -20.68
N ASN A 135 1.99 6.87 -20.11
CA ASN A 135 1.63 8.14 -20.75
C ASN A 135 0.26 8.08 -21.45
N LEU A 136 -0.69 7.39 -20.83
CA LEU A 136 -2.04 7.24 -21.37
C LEU A 136 -2.84 8.54 -21.21
N PRO A 137 -3.75 8.86 -22.16
CA PRO A 137 -4.55 10.06 -22.09
C PRO A 137 -5.38 10.11 -20.80
N GLY A 138 -5.52 11.30 -20.23
CA GLY A 138 -6.32 11.51 -19.02
C GLY A 138 -5.64 11.16 -17.69
N GLY A 139 -4.31 10.96 -17.66
CA GLY A 139 -3.57 10.65 -16.43
C GLY A 139 -3.87 11.56 -15.25
N TRP A 140 -4.02 12.87 -15.49
CA TRP A 140 -4.43 13.84 -14.47
C TRP A 140 -5.76 13.48 -13.78
N TRP A 141 -6.79 13.12 -14.56
CA TRP A 141 -8.10 12.75 -14.02
C TRP A 141 -8.08 11.43 -13.25
N VAL A 142 -7.29 10.47 -13.73
CA VAL A 142 -7.10 9.18 -13.04
C VAL A 142 -6.44 9.40 -11.68
N VAL A 143 -5.35 10.19 -11.65
CA VAL A 143 -4.65 10.52 -10.40
C VAL A 143 -5.56 11.26 -9.43
N LEU A 144 -6.27 12.28 -9.90
CA LEU A 144 -7.22 13.02 -9.06
C LEU A 144 -8.33 12.12 -8.52
N GLY A 145 -8.91 11.26 -9.35
CA GLY A 145 -9.96 10.33 -8.94
C GLY A 145 -9.49 9.40 -7.83
N VAL A 146 -8.30 8.81 -7.98
CA VAL A 146 -7.70 7.94 -6.97
C VAL A 146 -7.30 8.70 -5.72
N ALA A 147 -6.73 9.89 -5.85
CA ALA A 147 -6.37 10.74 -4.71
C ALA A 147 -7.59 11.11 -3.87
N MET A 148 -8.68 11.53 -4.53
CA MET A 148 -9.95 11.88 -3.86
C MET A 148 -10.55 10.67 -3.13
N LEU A 149 -10.63 9.51 -3.79
CA LEU A 149 -11.07 8.27 -3.15
C LEU A 149 -10.17 7.91 -1.97
N GLY A 150 -8.85 8.11 -2.11
CA GLY A 150 -7.87 7.87 -1.07
C GLY A 150 -8.04 8.76 0.15
N VAL A 151 -8.35 10.04 -0.04
CA VAL A 151 -8.65 10.96 1.06
C VAL A 151 -9.94 10.55 1.78
N VAL A 152 -11.00 10.20 1.05
CA VAL A 152 -12.26 9.74 1.64
C VAL A 152 -12.04 8.48 2.47
N VAL A 153 -11.35 7.48 1.93
CA VAL A 153 -11.08 6.22 2.64
C VAL A 153 -10.10 6.42 3.80
N GLY A 154 -9.09 7.28 3.65
CA GLY A 154 -8.18 7.67 4.71
C GLY A 154 -8.92 8.35 5.87
N GLY A 155 -9.83 9.27 5.57
CA GLY A 155 -10.70 9.92 6.55
C GLY A 155 -11.64 8.95 7.26
N GLN A 156 -12.26 8.02 6.52
CA GLN A 156 -13.06 6.93 7.11
C GLN A 156 -12.25 6.06 8.06
N TYR A 157 -10.97 5.82 7.74
CA TYR A 157 -10.07 5.05 8.58
C TYR A 157 -9.74 5.79 9.88
N VAL A 158 -9.38 7.06 9.80
CA VAL A 158 -9.16 7.92 10.98
C VAL A 158 -10.43 7.95 11.84
N TRP A 159 -11.59 8.22 11.24
CA TRP A 159 -12.85 8.25 11.99
C TRP A 159 -13.16 6.94 12.70
N ARG A 160 -12.93 5.78 12.06
CA ARG A 160 -13.14 4.46 12.68
C ARG A 160 -12.18 4.19 13.85
N VAL A 161 -10.94 4.66 13.73
CA VAL A 161 -9.92 4.53 14.78
C VAL A 161 -10.33 5.36 16.01
N TYR A 162 -10.77 6.60 15.79
CA TYR A 162 -11.23 7.47 16.86
C TYR A 162 -12.59 7.06 17.43
N SER A 163 -13.55 6.58 16.63
CA SER A 163 -14.86 6.16 17.16
C SER A 163 -14.79 4.87 17.99
N ASN A 164 -13.89 3.93 17.63
CA ASN A 164 -13.62 2.74 18.43
C ASN A 164 -12.72 3.02 19.64
N SER A 165 -12.08 4.19 19.75
CA SER A 165 -11.25 4.53 20.91
C SER A 165 -12.04 4.71 22.21
N GLY A 166 -13.38 4.88 22.12
CA GLY A 166 -14.28 4.96 23.28
C GLY A 166 -14.98 3.65 23.68
N ARG A 167 -14.81 2.55 22.94
CA ARG A 167 -15.37 1.23 23.27
C ARG A 167 -14.26 0.28 23.71
N SER A 168 -13.97 0.29 25.01
CA SER A 168 -13.37 -0.85 25.69
C SER A 168 -14.24 -2.08 25.44
N THR A 169 -13.72 -3.06 24.72
CA THR A 169 -14.16 -4.45 24.92
C THR A 169 -13.09 -5.12 25.77
N PRO A 170 -13.26 -5.17 27.10
CA PRO A 170 -12.51 -6.07 27.95
C PRO A 170 -13.20 -7.44 27.90
N GLU A 171 -13.10 -8.18 26.79
CA GLU A 171 -13.70 -9.53 26.69
C GLU A 171 -13.20 -10.25 25.42
N ALA A 172 -11.92 -10.63 25.40
CA ALA A 172 -11.40 -11.59 24.42
C ALA A 172 -10.14 -12.31 24.94
N VAL A 173 -10.02 -12.47 26.26
CA VAL A 173 -9.04 -13.35 26.90
C VAL A 173 -9.77 -14.16 27.97
N GLU A 174 -10.83 -14.85 27.58
CA GLU A 174 -11.29 -16.03 28.31
C GLU A 174 -12.09 -16.94 27.37
N ASN A 175 -11.68 -18.21 27.37
CA ASN A 175 -12.12 -19.36 26.58
C ASN A 175 -11.33 -19.65 25.29
#